data_AF-A0A947UEX8-F1
#
_entry.id   AF-A0A947UEX8-F1
#
_cell.length_a   1.000
_cell.length_b   1.000
_cell.length_c   1.000
_cell.angle_alpha   90.00
_cell.angle_beta   90.00
_cell.angle_gamma   90.00
#
_symmetry.space_group_name_H-M   'P 1'
#
loop_
_entity.id
_entity.type
_entity.pdbx_description
1 polymer ?
#
loop_
_entity_poly.entity_id
_entity_poly.type
_entity_poly.pdbx_seq_one_letter_code
_entity_poly.pdbx_strand_id
1 'polypeptide(L)'
;MVDRRLHAVEFTPVVQIGERVFLLAPVNKCFEVEWIENLPKLDKDFGAIGAGGSTGVAEVTEVYMREDELGQFRFVPTTAGVKVVGHWSPRGARMWGTDTATFELSDIVDYSDEPVKALQATEFFQHEDKKRFMQLYSSDAVSASLVRFYGYAFKLREIPAKEPYLRIPIQARAAAVG
;
A
#
# COMPACT_ATOMS: atom_id res chain seq x y z
N MET A 1 15.15 6.06 21.56
CA MET A 1 14.90 6.27 20.11
C MET A 1 13.75 5.34 19.76
N VAL A 2 12.67 5.84 19.18
CA VAL A 2 11.55 4.95 18.78
C VAL A 2 12.07 4.05 17.66
N ASP A 3 11.94 2.74 17.82
CA ASP A 3 12.30 1.76 16.81
C ASP A 3 11.29 1.86 15.66
N ARG A 4 11.57 2.73 14.67
CA ARG A 4 10.73 2.90 13.49
C ARG A 4 10.95 1.71 12.57
N ARG A 5 9.87 1.00 12.29
CA ARG A 5 9.88 -0.21 11.47
C ARG A 5 8.70 -0.19 10.51
N LEU A 6 8.88 -0.86 9.38
CA LEU A 6 7.79 -1.17 8.46
C LEU A 6 6.71 -1.96 9.22
N HIS A 7 5.43 -1.70 8.92
CA HIS A 7 4.30 -2.42 9.52
C HIS A 7 4.17 -2.23 11.05
N ALA A 8 4.54 -1.05 11.57
CA ALA A 8 4.37 -0.73 12.99
C ALA A 8 2.89 -0.59 13.39
N VAL A 9 2.54 -0.91 14.64
CA VAL A 9 1.17 -0.77 15.15
C VAL A 9 0.66 0.66 14.99
N GLU A 10 1.45 1.61 15.51
CA GLU A 10 1.23 3.03 15.30
C GLU A 10 1.63 3.40 13.87
N PHE A 11 0.74 4.08 13.15
CA PHE A 11 1.02 4.52 11.79
C PHE A 11 1.69 5.88 11.80
N THR A 12 3.01 5.87 11.84
CA THR A 12 3.87 7.06 11.75
C THR A 12 4.82 6.95 10.56
N PRO A 13 5.43 8.06 10.10
CA PRO A 13 6.48 8.02 9.09
C PRO A 13 7.58 7.03 9.47
N VAL A 14 7.88 6.07 8.58
CA VAL A 14 8.91 5.03 8.83
C VAL A 14 10.33 5.57 8.89
N VAL A 15 10.54 6.78 8.39
CA VAL A 15 11.81 7.52 8.39
C VAL A 15 11.55 9.01 8.69
N GLN A 16 12.61 9.75 9.00
CA GLN A 16 12.59 11.19 9.29
C GLN A 16 13.42 11.99 8.29
N ILE A 17 13.21 13.31 8.27
CA ILE A 17 14.03 14.25 7.51
C ILE A 17 15.51 14.07 7.90
N GLY A 18 16.37 13.98 6.88
CA GLY A 18 17.81 13.73 7.00
C GLY A 18 18.19 12.25 7.11
N GLU A 19 17.24 11.34 7.27
CA GLU A 19 17.51 9.90 7.25
C GLU A 19 17.66 9.36 5.83
N ARG A 20 18.38 8.25 5.72
CA ARG A 20 18.69 7.62 4.43
C ARG A 20 17.84 6.38 4.24
N VAL A 21 17.28 6.22 3.05
CA VAL A 21 16.52 5.04 2.67
C VAL A 21 17.14 4.39 1.45
N PHE A 22 17.06 3.06 1.40
CA PHE A 22 17.36 2.30 0.19
C PHE A 22 16.06 1.78 -0.38
N LEU A 23 15.71 2.22 -1.59
CA LEU A 23 14.55 1.69 -2.29
C LEU A 23 14.97 0.40 -3.00
N LEU A 24 14.28 -0.71 -2.67
CA LEU A 24 14.55 -2.02 -3.26
C LEU A 24 14.17 -2.04 -4.77
N ALA A 25 14.44 -3.16 -5.42
CA ALA A 25 14.12 -3.37 -6.83
C ALA A 25 12.68 -2.91 -7.16
N PRO A 26 12.48 -2.22 -8.30
CA PRO A 26 13.40 -2.06 -9.41
C PRO A 26 14.31 -0.82 -9.33
N VAL A 27 14.21 -0.01 -8.27
CA VAL A 27 14.97 1.26 -8.18
C VAL A 27 16.42 1.01 -7.77
N ASN A 28 16.66 0.23 -6.72
CA ASN A 28 17.99 -0.14 -6.22
C ASN A 28 18.93 1.07 -5.99
N LYS A 29 18.42 2.12 -5.35
CA LYS A 29 19.17 3.37 -5.08
C LYS A 29 19.02 3.84 -3.64
N CYS A 30 20.00 4.61 -3.20
CA CYS A 30 19.97 5.32 -1.91
C CYS A 30 19.39 6.72 -2.09
N PHE A 31 18.58 7.14 -1.11
CA PHE A 31 18.02 8.47 -1.05
C PHE A 31 18.16 9.04 0.36
N GLU A 32 18.20 10.36 0.46
CA GLU A 32 18.02 11.11 1.70
C GLU A 32 16.62 11.73 1.71
N VAL A 33 15.94 11.71 2.86
CA VAL A 33 14.62 12.31 3.03
C VAL A 33 14.77 13.81 3.27
N GLU A 34 14.22 14.63 2.38
CA GLU A 34 14.30 16.09 2.50
C GLU A 34 13.08 16.71 3.19
N TRP A 35 11.91 16.08 2.99
CA TRP A 35 10.64 16.57 3.51
C TRP A 35 9.69 15.42 3.79
N ILE A 36 8.79 15.62 4.74
CA ILE A 36 7.69 14.69 5.06
C ILE A 36 6.40 15.50 5.18
N GLU A 37 5.37 15.04 4.47
CA GLU A 37 4.04 15.64 4.51
C GLU A 37 2.98 14.57 4.83
N ASN A 38 2.01 14.94 5.66
CA ASN A 38 0.84 14.09 5.90
C ASN A 38 -0.15 14.26 4.74
N LEU A 39 -0.57 13.15 4.14
CA LEU A 39 -1.48 13.18 3.00
C LEU A 39 -2.94 13.27 3.47
N PRO A 40 -3.81 13.97 2.73
CA PRO A 40 -5.25 13.88 2.97
C PRO A 40 -5.75 12.45 2.73
N LYS A 41 -6.95 12.15 3.24
CA LYS A 41 -7.63 10.89 2.90
C LYS A 41 -7.96 10.88 1.41
N LEU A 42 -7.57 9.83 0.70
CA LEU A 42 -7.80 9.66 -0.72
C LEU A 42 -8.80 8.51 -0.89
N ASP A 43 -9.89 8.75 -1.62
CA ASP A 43 -10.93 7.75 -1.82
C ASP A 43 -11.00 7.35 -3.29
N LYS A 44 -11.05 6.05 -3.55
CA LYS A 44 -11.31 5.49 -4.88
C LYS A 44 -12.62 4.72 -4.87
N ASP A 45 -13.51 5.05 -5.80
CA ASP A 45 -14.69 4.24 -6.11
C ASP A 45 -14.38 3.27 -7.26
N PHE A 46 -14.64 1.99 -7.03
CA PHE A 46 -14.51 0.94 -8.05
C PHE A 46 -15.85 0.63 -8.73
N GLY A 47 -16.91 1.35 -8.38
CA GLY A 47 -18.24 1.25 -8.95
C GLY A 47 -19.10 0.19 -8.28
N ALA A 48 -20.23 -0.13 -8.92
CA ALA A 48 -21.17 -1.12 -8.42
C ALA A 48 -20.60 -2.55 -8.52
N ILE A 49 -20.94 -3.38 -7.54
CA ILE A 49 -20.63 -4.81 -7.53
C ILE A 49 -21.95 -5.57 -7.39
N GLY A 50 -22.20 -6.54 -8.28
CA GLY A 50 -23.34 -7.44 -8.15
C GLY A 50 -23.18 -8.40 -6.97
N ALA A 51 -24.28 -8.98 -6.49
CA ALA A 51 -24.24 -9.96 -5.42
C ALA A 51 -23.35 -11.17 -5.79
N GLY A 52 -22.45 -11.55 -4.87
CA GLY A 52 -21.46 -12.60 -5.09
C GLY A 52 -20.41 -12.29 -6.17
N GLY A 53 -20.30 -11.03 -6.59
CA GLY A 53 -19.45 -10.59 -7.69
C GLY A 53 -18.12 -9.97 -7.25
N SER A 54 -17.21 -9.86 -8.21
CA SER A 54 -15.98 -9.08 -8.09
C SER A 54 -15.95 -7.96 -9.12
N THR A 55 -15.23 -6.88 -8.80
CA THR A 55 -14.85 -5.89 -9.80
C THR A 55 -13.87 -6.49 -10.80
N GLY A 56 -13.67 -5.82 -11.93
CA GLY A 56 -12.43 -6.00 -12.70
C GLY A 56 -11.20 -5.57 -11.89
N VAL A 57 -10.01 -5.97 -12.34
CA VAL A 57 -8.75 -5.43 -11.82
C VAL A 57 -8.61 -3.99 -12.32
N ALA A 58 -8.68 -3.02 -11.41
CA ALA A 58 -8.64 -1.59 -11.71
C ALA A 58 -7.34 -0.95 -11.22
N GLU A 59 -6.84 0.03 -11.96
CA GLU A 59 -5.66 0.83 -11.60
C GLU A 59 -6.02 1.87 -10.52
N VAL A 60 -5.17 1.99 -9.50
CA VAL A 60 -5.32 2.90 -8.35
C VAL A 60 -4.38 4.08 -8.54
N THR A 61 -4.80 5.05 -9.34
CA THR A 61 -4.01 6.25 -9.66
C THR A 61 -4.01 7.28 -8.54
N GLU A 62 -4.96 7.17 -7.61
CA GLU A 62 -5.16 8.11 -6.50
C GLU A 62 -3.92 8.21 -5.60
N VAL A 63 -3.13 7.14 -5.50
CA VAL A 63 -1.94 7.09 -4.63
C VAL A 63 -0.65 7.50 -5.35
N TYR A 64 -0.69 7.84 -6.64
CA TYR A 64 0.51 8.18 -7.40
C TYR A 64 1.19 9.43 -6.83
N MET A 65 2.52 9.35 -6.77
CA MET A 65 3.37 10.38 -6.22
C MET A 65 4.05 11.16 -7.34
N ARG A 66 4.55 12.37 -7.05
CA ARG A 66 5.33 13.14 -8.03
C ARG A 66 6.74 12.54 -8.19
N GLU A 67 7.51 13.13 -9.09
CA GLU A 67 8.93 12.80 -9.28
C GLU A 67 9.73 12.98 -7.97
N ASP A 68 10.61 12.03 -7.70
CA ASP A 68 11.37 11.87 -6.45
C ASP A 68 10.51 11.85 -5.17
N GLU A 69 9.24 11.44 -5.25
CA GLU A 69 8.41 11.24 -4.08
C GLU A 69 8.15 9.75 -3.82
N LEU A 70 8.15 9.42 -2.53
CA LEU A 70 7.70 8.13 -2.01
C LEU A 70 6.46 8.37 -1.14
N GLY A 71 5.44 7.54 -1.30
CA GLY A 71 4.29 7.48 -0.41
C GLY A 71 4.36 6.25 0.49
N GLN A 72 4.11 6.40 1.79
CA GLN A 72 3.79 5.32 2.71
C GLN A 72 2.29 5.35 2.95
N PHE A 73 1.58 4.30 2.56
CA PHE A 73 0.12 4.26 2.60
C PHE A 73 -0.39 3.06 3.39
N ARG A 74 -1.53 3.24 4.04
CA ARG A 74 -2.46 2.17 4.44
C ARG A 74 -3.79 2.38 3.73
N PHE A 75 -4.58 1.32 3.66
CA PHE A 75 -5.93 1.40 3.08
C PHE A 75 -6.94 0.56 3.85
N VAL A 76 -8.22 0.88 3.63
CA VAL A 76 -9.37 0.15 4.18
C VAL A 76 -10.60 0.28 3.24
N PRO A 77 -11.35 -0.80 2.97
CA PRO A 77 -12.68 -0.70 2.37
C PRO A 77 -13.60 0.09 3.30
N THR A 78 -14.45 0.94 2.75
CA THR A 78 -15.39 1.77 3.55
C THR A 78 -16.86 1.50 3.22
N THR A 79 -17.13 0.76 2.14
CA THR A 79 -18.46 0.25 1.84
C THR A 79 -18.72 -1.02 2.64
N ALA A 80 -19.86 -1.11 3.32
CA ALA A 80 -20.26 -2.30 4.05
C ALA A 80 -20.33 -3.55 3.15
N GLY A 81 -19.81 -4.68 3.63
CA GLY A 81 -19.82 -5.97 2.91
C GLY A 81 -18.82 -6.09 1.76
N VAL A 82 -18.01 -5.06 1.53
CA VAL A 82 -16.98 -5.04 0.48
C VAL A 82 -15.63 -5.48 1.02
N LYS A 83 -14.96 -6.35 0.28
CA LYS A 83 -13.60 -6.82 0.57
C LYS A 83 -12.62 -6.43 -0.53
N VAL A 84 -11.40 -6.03 -0.17
CA VAL A 84 -10.28 -6.06 -1.11
C VAL A 84 -9.81 -7.50 -1.21
N VAL A 85 -9.91 -8.08 -2.40
CA VAL A 85 -9.53 -9.47 -2.69
C VAL A 85 -8.35 -9.55 -3.65
N GLY A 86 -7.62 -8.45 -3.82
CA GLY A 86 -6.42 -8.41 -4.64
C GLY A 86 -5.76 -7.04 -4.67
N HIS A 87 -4.43 -7.05 -4.61
CA HIS A 87 -3.60 -5.86 -4.73
C HIS A 87 -2.30 -6.25 -5.43
N TRP A 88 -1.96 -5.56 -6.52
CA TRP A 88 -0.80 -5.85 -7.37
C TRP A 88 0.07 -4.63 -7.59
N SER A 89 1.37 -4.85 -7.65
CA SER A 89 2.36 -3.88 -8.13
C SER A 89 3.66 -4.63 -8.46
N PRO A 90 4.06 -4.76 -9.74
CA PRO A 90 3.28 -4.46 -10.95
C PRO A 90 2.08 -5.43 -11.13
N ARG A 91 1.27 -5.25 -12.18
CA ARG A 91 0.05 -6.09 -12.44
C ARG A 91 0.30 -7.61 -12.39
N GLY A 92 1.49 -8.06 -12.78
CA GLY A 92 1.87 -9.47 -12.78
C GLY A 92 2.31 -10.03 -11.43
N ALA A 93 2.46 -9.20 -10.39
CA ALA A 93 2.93 -9.63 -9.07
C ALA A 93 1.97 -9.17 -7.97
N ARG A 94 1.40 -10.15 -7.26
CA ARG A 94 0.41 -9.91 -6.21
C ARG A 94 1.11 -9.65 -4.88
N MET A 95 0.67 -8.60 -4.17
CA MET A 95 1.09 -8.35 -2.80
C MET A 95 0.37 -9.28 -1.83
N TRP A 96 1.08 -9.67 -0.76
CA TRP A 96 0.56 -10.52 0.31
C TRP A 96 -0.02 -11.88 -0.18
N GLY A 97 0.48 -12.38 -1.30
CA GLY A 97 0.18 -13.72 -1.79
C GLY A 97 1.19 -14.75 -1.27
N THR A 98 0.69 -15.94 -0.96
CA THR A 98 1.50 -17.18 -0.90
C THR A 98 1.18 -18.02 -2.13
N ASP A 99 1.84 -19.17 -2.28
CA ASP A 99 1.58 -20.10 -3.38
C ASP A 99 0.18 -20.74 -3.29
N THR A 100 -0.48 -20.64 -2.13
CA THR A 100 -1.74 -21.34 -1.82
C THR A 100 -2.86 -20.43 -1.35
N ALA A 101 -2.55 -19.19 -0.96
CA ALA A 101 -3.50 -18.27 -0.36
C ALA A 101 -3.20 -16.84 -0.76
N THR A 102 -4.22 -16.00 -0.65
CA THR A 102 -4.09 -14.60 -0.97
C THR A 102 -4.74 -13.74 0.10
N PHE A 103 -4.13 -12.60 0.39
CA PHE A 103 -4.69 -11.63 1.30
C PHE A 103 -6.07 -11.14 0.84
N GLU A 104 -6.98 -11.11 1.80
CA GLU A 104 -8.29 -10.47 1.74
C GLU A 104 -8.44 -9.52 2.92
N LEU A 105 -9.04 -8.36 2.68
CA LEU A 105 -9.33 -7.37 3.72
C LEU A 105 -10.80 -6.97 3.62
N SER A 106 -11.58 -7.28 4.66
CA SER A 106 -12.97 -6.82 4.79
C SER A 106 -13.08 -5.40 5.32
N ASP A 107 -14.23 -4.79 5.05
CA ASP A 107 -14.70 -3.55 5.68
C ASP A 107 -14.89 -3.71 7.20
N ILE A 108 -15.35 -4.89 7.63
CA ILE A 108 -15.42 -5.26 9.04
C ILE A 108 -14.04 -5.75 9.44
N VAL A 109 -13.36 -4.95 10.25
CA VAL A 109 -12.22 -5.45 11.00
C VAL A 109 -12.80 -6.25 12.16
N ASP A 110 -12.72 -7.57 12.08
CA ASP A 110 -13.21 -8.46 13.13
C ASP A 110 -12.48 -8.10 14.43
N TYR A 111 -13.21 -7.61 15.44
CA TYR A 111 -12.62 -7.20 16.72
C TYR A 111 -12.06 -8.39 17.53
N SER A 112 -12.27 -9.64 17.07
CA SER A 112 -11.58 -10.82 17.62
C SER A 112 -10.14 -10.96 17.14
N ASP A 113 -9.80 -10.42 15.97
CA ASP A 113 -8.44 -10.24 15.45
C ASP A 113 -8.06 -8.77 15.59
N GLU A 114 -7.25 -8.40 16.60
CA GLU A 114 -6.88 -7.00 16.91
C GLU A 114 -6.89 -6.07 15.68
N PRO A 115 -7.89 -5.17 15.54
CA PRO A 115 -8.10 -4.43 14.31
C PRO A 115 -6.90 -3.65 13.78
N VAL A 116 -6.01 -3.28 14.69
CA VAL A 116 -4.77 -2.57 14.42
C VAL A 116 -3.74 -3.44 13.68
N LYS A 117 -3.78 -4.77 13.82
CA LYS A 117 -2.90 -5.72 13.11
C LYS A 117 -3.34 -5.94 11.67
N ALA A 118 -4.64 -5.99 11.40
CA ALA A 118 -5.16 -6.07 10.03
C ALA A 118 -4.73 -4.84 9.20
N LEU A 119 -4.77 -3.64 9.79
CA LEU A 119 -4.33 -2.41 9.13
C LEU A 119 -2.80 -2.33 8.93
N GLN A 120 -1.99 -2.98 9.78
CA GLN A 120 -0.54 -3.09 9.53
C GLN A 120 -0.24 -3.87 8.25
N ALA A 121 -1.03 -4.91 7.97
CA ALA A 121 -0.89 -5.72 6.77
C ALA A 121 -1.24 -4.94 5.48
N THR A 122 -1.99 -3.83 5.59
CA THR A 122 -2.36 -3.00 4.43
C THR A 122 -1.30 -1.96 4.09
N GLU A 123 -0.23 -1.85 4.88
CA GLU A 123 0.84 -0.90 4.61
C GLU A 123 1.62 -1.24 3.34
N PHE A 124 1.76 -0.27 2.45
CA PHE A 124 2.53 -0.38 1.21
C PHE A 124 3.23 0.94 0.87
N PHE A 125 4.21 0.86 -0.04
CA PHE A 125 4.96 2.02 -0.51
C PHE A 125 4.74 2.26 -2.00
N GLN A 126 4.53 3.51 -2.37
CA GLN A 126 4.31 3.97 -3.74
C GLN A 126 5.43 4.92 -4.14
N HIS A 127 6.25 4.52 -5.11
CA HIS A 127 7.28 5.38 -5.68
C HIS A 127 6.77 5.95 -7.00
N GLU A 128 6.67 7.28 -7.08
CA GLU A 128 6.27 8.00 -8.29
C GLU A 128 4.95 7.44 -8.88
N ASP A 129 4.91 7.25 -10.20
CA ASP A 129 3.77 6.81 -11.01
C ASP A 129 3.70 5.28 -11.20
N LYS A 130 4.43 4.50 -10.38
CA LYS A 130 4.44 3.05 -10.52
C LYS A 130 3.04 2.46 -10.41
N LYS A 131 2.68 1.67 -11.42
CA LYS A 131 1.32 1.15 -11.52
C LYS A 131 0.94 0.26 -10.35
N ARG A 132 -0.29 0.49 -9.89
CA ARG A 132 -0.89 -0.23 -8.77
C ARG A 132 -2.30 -0.63 -9.14
N PHE A 133 -2.67 -1.86 -8.80
CA PHE A 133 -3.97 -2.40 -9.16
C PHE A 133 -4.65 -3.04 -7.96
N MET A 134 -5.97 -2.98 -7.94
CA MET A 134 -6.79 -3.61 -6.91
C MET A 134 -8.04 -4.27 -7.52
N GLN A 135 -8.58 -5.23 -6.78
CA GLN A 135 -9.83 -5.90 -7.10
C GLN A 135 -10.65 -6.06 -5.82
N LEU A 136 -11.96 -5.84 -5.93
CA LEU A 136 -12.88 -5.99 -4.82
C LEU A 136 -13.90 -7.08 -5.08
N TYR A 137 -14.48 -7.57 -3.99
CA TYR A 137 -15.55 -8.55 -3.96
C TYR A 137 -16.63 -8.09 -2.98
N SER A 138 -17.89 -8.46 -3.25
CA SER A 138 -19.00 -8.29 -2.32
C SER A 138 -19.92 -9.50 -2.35
N SER A 139 -20.38 -9.96 -1.19
CA SER A 139 -21.43 -10.98 -1.09
C SER A 139 -22.78 -10.44 -1.55
N ASP A 140 -23.04 -9.17 -1.25
CA ASP A 140 -24.30 -8.49 -1.53
C ASP A 140 -24.13 -7.48 -2.67
N ALA A 141 -25.23 -7.11 -3.32
CA ALA A 141 -25.19 -6.07 -4.34
C ALA A 141 -24.94 -4.71 -3.69
N VAL A 142 -23.94 -3.97 -4.17
CA VAL A 142 -23.59 -2.62 -3.71
C VAL A 142 -23.54 -1.66 -4.89
N SER A 143 -24.02 -0.44 -4.70
CA SER A 143 -24.04 0.61 -5.73
C SER A 143 -22.70 1.32 -5.90
N ALA A 144 -21.83 1.27 -4.91
CA ALA A 144 -20.49 1.85 -4.90
C ALA A 144 -19.56 1.00 -4.03
N SER A 145 -18.28 0.92 -4.38
CA SER A 145 -17.28 0.14 -3.65
C SER A 145 -16.04 0.99 -3.40
N LEU A 146 -15.98 1.58 -2.21
CA LEU A 146 -15.01 2.61 -1.85
C LEU A 146 -13.83 2.04 -1.07
N VAL A 147 -12.62 2.33 -1.52
CA VAL A 147 -11.38 2.12 -0.75
C VAL A 147 -10.79 3.48 -0.38
N ARG A 148 -10.52 3.64 0.91
CA ARG A 148 -9.85 4.82 1.45
C ARG A 148 -8.37 4.53 1.68
N PHE A 149 -7.53 5.46 1.25
CA PHE A 149 -6.09 5.48 1.48
C PHE A 149 -5.73 6.65 2.39
N TYR A 150 -4.73 6.46 3.24
CA TYR A 150 -4.16 7.49 4.10
C TYR A 150 -2.68 7.18 4.34
N GLY A 151 -1.87 8.22 4.55
CA GLY A 151 -0.43 8.04 4.47
C GLY A 151 0.40 9.29 4.61
N TYR A 152 1.68 9.13 4.30
CA TYR A 152 2.69 10.18 4.31
C TYR A 152 3.39 10.23 2.96
N ALA A 153 3.73 11.42 2.51
CA ALA A 153 4.61 11.67 1.37
C ALA A 153 6.02 12.02 1.87
N PHE A 154 7.04 11.48 1.21
CA PHE A 154 8.44 11.78 1.44
C PHE A 154 9.02 12.38 0.17
N LYS A 155 9.59 13.59 0.23
CA LYS A 155 10.45 14.09 -0.85
C LYS A 155 11.84 13.48 -0.67
N LEU A 156 12.34 12.85 -1.72
CA LEU A 156 13.61 12.14 -1.73
C LEU A 156 14.62 12.89 -2.58
N ARG A 157 15.88 12.84 -2.15
CA ARG A 157 17.03 13.23 -2.97
C ARG A 157 17.94 12.04 -3.15
N GLU A 158 18.21 11.66 -4.39
CA GLU A 158 19.15 10.58 -4.69
C GLU A 158 20.55 10.93 -4.17
N ILE A 159 21.19 9.96 -3.52
CA ILE A 159 22.55 10.10 -2.99
C ILE A 159 23.40 8.89 -3.41
N PRO A 160 24.74 9.04 -3.44
CA PRO A 160 25.63 7.91 -3.61
C PRO A 160 25.35 6.81 -2.58
N ALA A 161 25.66 5.56 -2.94
CA ALA A 161 25.46 4.42 -2.06
C ALA A 161 26.09 4.65 -0.68
N LYS A 162 25.26 4.60 0.36
CA LYS A 162 25.61 4.76 1.78
C LYS A 162 24.78 3.77 2.60
N GLU A 163 25.21 3.51 3.83
CA GLU A 163 24.41 2.68 4.74
C GLU A 163 23.04 3.36 4.97
N PRO A 164 21.93 2.70 4.59
CA PRO A 164 20.59 3.22 4.79
C PRO A 164 20.12 2.96 6.23
N TYR A 165 19.26 3.83 6.74
CA TYR A 165 18.49 3.53 7.95
C TYR A 165 17.48 2.40 7.69
N LEU A 166 16.81 2.45 6.54
CA LEU A 166 15.76 1.48 6.20
C LEU A 166 15.83 1.06 4.72
N ARG A 167 15.53 -0.21 4.46
CA ARG A 167 15.35 -0.77 3.12
C ARG A 167 13.86 -0.93 2.84
N ILE A 168 13.34 -0.24 1.83
CA ILE A 168 11.90 -0.13 1.59
C ILE A 168 11.51 -0.90 0.32
N PRO A 169 10.62 -1.91 0.41
CA PRO A 169 10.01 -2.55 -0.75
C PRO A 169 8.95 -1.63 -1.36
N ILE A 170 9.06 -1.37 -2.67
CA ILE A 170 8.14 -0.48 -3.41
C ILE A 170 7.27 -1.23 -4.44
N GLN A 171 7.36 -2.56 -4.46
CA GLN A 171 6.56 -3.46 -5.28
C GLN A 171 6.44 -4.82 -4.60
N ALA A 172 5.54 -5.67 -5.09
CA ALA A 172 5.38 -7.04 -4.64
C ALA A 172 6.68 -7.84 -4.84
N ARG A 173 6.91 -8.84 -3.98
CA ARG A 173 7.97 -9.83 -4.20
C ARG A 173 7.72 -10.50 -5.54
N ALA A 174 8.73 -10.58 -6.40
CA ALA A 174 8.65 -11.42 -7.59
C ALA A 174 8.34 -12.86 -7.14
N ALA A 175 7.29 -13.47 -7.69
CA ALA A 175 7.11 -14.90 -7.53
C ALA A 175 8.38 -15.56 -8.10
N ALA A 176 9.04 -16.42 -7.33
CA ALA A 176 10.08 -17.26 -7.90
C ALA A 176 9.39 -18.05 -9.02
N VAL A 177 9.80 -17.83 -10.26
CA VAL A 177 9.37 -18.67 -11.37
C VAL A 177 9.94 -20.05 -11.06
N GLY A 178 9.09 -20.94 -10.57
CA GLY A 178 9.38 -22.38 -10.47
C GLY A 178 9.24 -23.03 -11.83
#